data_AF-A0A2W7PRT8-F1
#
_entry.id   AF-A0A2W7PRT8-F1
#
_cell.length_a   1.000
_cell.length_b   1.000
_cell.length_c   1.000
_cell.angle_alpha   90.00
_cell.angle_beta   90.00
_cell.angle_gamma   90.00
#
_symmetry.space_group_name_H-M   'P 1'
#
loop_
_entity.id
_entity.type
_entity.pdbx_description
1 polymer ?
#
loop_
_entity_poly.entity_id
_entity_poly.type
_entity_poly.pdbx_seq_one_letter_code
_entity_poly.pdbx_strand_id
1 'polypeptide(L)'
;MSFFWLTRRFIFCYAIFSICAAVPESAQAQDAAPAAAPIRGDFSFRRVQVAPVQSGPRITVQIDPEEQARMLAVAPKVAPVIVPRAPQGQAPASGYAWFWESVSPKLEDKSGRFLSAVAALNSPVAGRSVRAPRMQSLQDIASAHGAHILRASVGTSVSPALALAVISVESAGRAEAVSSAGAQGLMQLIPATAERFGVTNAFDTAQNIRGGIQYLDWLLKHFDNDVVLALAGYNAGEGAVRRNNGVPPFAETRDYVPKVLAAWLVARGLCATVPELPTDGCVFKIGQAG
;
A
#
# COMPACT_ATOMS: atom_id res chain seq x y z
N MET A 1 -61.85 -19.34 -31.27
CA MET A 1 -62.24 -20.33 -32.30
C MET A 1 -62.14 -19.61 -33.65
N SER A 2 -60.93 -19.31 -34.12
CA SER A 2 -59.97 -20.14 -34.86
C SER A 2 -60.29 -20.20 -36.37
N PHE A 3 -59.64 -19.31 -37.12
CA PHE A 3 -59.64 -19.22 -38.58
C PHE A 3 -58.37 -19.89 -39.16
N PHE A 4 -58.57 -20.70 -40.20
CA PHE A 4 -57.74 -20.91 -41.40
C PHE A 4 -56.31 -21.54 -41.31
N TRP A 5 -56.23 -22.83 -41.69
CA TRP A 5 -55.58 -23.42 -42.90
C TRP A 5 -54.78 -22.46 -43.81
N LEU A 6 -53.67 -22.77 -44.53
CA LEU A 6 -52.91 -23.98 -44.87
C LEU A 6 -51.62 -23.54 -45.59
N THR A 7 -50.60 -24.40 -45.55
CA THR A 7 -49.29 -24.44 -46.23
C THR A 7 -49.18 -23.92 -47.68
N ARG A 8 -47.99 -23.40 -48.03
CA ARG A 8 -47.19 -23.89 -49.19
C ARG A 8 -45.75 -23.34 -49.21
N ARG A 9 -44.78 -24.26 -49.33
CA ARG A 9 -43.37 -24.02 -49.69
C ARG A 9 -43.27 -23.64 -51.17
N PHE A 10 -42.46 -22.64 -51.50
CA PHE A 10 -41.87 -22.48 -52.83
C PHE A 10 -40.40 -22.03 -52.70
N ILE A 11 -39.54 -22.81 -53.33
CA ILE A 11 -38.13 -22.55 -53.60
C ILE A 11 -38.08 -21.59 -54.79
N PHE A 12 -37.35 -20.48 -54.70
CA PHE A 12 -36.80 -19.81 -55.88
C PHE A 12 -35.45 -19.17 -55.56
N CYS A 13 -34.42 -19.71 -56.19
CA CYS A 13 -33.09 -19.15 -56.33
C CYS A 13 -33.13 -18.25 -57.57
N TYR A 14 -32.72 -16.99 -57.50
CA TYR A 14 -32.09 -16.27 -58.61
C TYR A 14 -31.35 -15.03 -58.11
N ALA A 15 -30.08 -14.97 -58.49
CA ALA A 15 -29.16 -13.87 -58.26
C ALA A 15 -29.58 -12.61 -59.02
N ILE A 16 -29.39 -11.44 -58.41
CA ILE A 16 -29.36 -10.16 -59.13
C ILE A 16 -28.12 -9.38 -58.72
N PHE A 17 -27.35 -9.07 -59.76
CA PHE A 17 -26.12 -8.31 -59.85
C PHE A 17 -26.35 -6.80 -59.66
N SER A 18 -25.26 -6.13 -59.27
CA SER A 18 -24.93 -4.71 -59.55
C SER A 18 -25.79 -3.61 -58.91
N ILE A 19 -25.15 -2.83 -58.05
CA ILE A 19 -24.82 -1.40 -58.26
C ILE A 19 -23.78 -1.04 -57.19
N CYS A 20 -22.54 -0.77 -57.61
CA CYS A 20 -21.62 0.06 -56.85
C CYS A 20 -20.87 0.95 -57.84
N ALA A 21 -20.99 2.26 -57.62
CA ALA A 21 -20.43 3.30 -58.46
C ALA A 21 -18.90 3.27 -58.46
N ALA A 22 -18.32 3.55 -59.62
CA ALA A 22 -16.89 3.77 -59.80
C ALA A 22 -16.48 5.15 -59.25
N VAL A 23 -15.42 5.17 -58.44
CA VAL A 23 -14.59 6.33 -58.11
C VAL A 23 -13.14 5.87 -58.23
N PRO A 24 -12.22 6.67 -58.84
CA PRO A 24 -10.96 6.16 -59.35
C PRO A 24 -9.91 5.91 -58.27
N GLU A 25 -8.98 5.04 -58.65
CA GLU A 25 -7.81 4.56 -57.95
C GLU A 25 -6.69 5.62 -57.84
N SER A 26 -5.81 5.40 -56.85
CA SER A 26 -4.49 6.00 -56.60
C SER A 26 -4.39 7.27 -55.74
N ALA A 27 -4.23 7.06 -54.43
CA ALA A 27 -3.27 7.82 -53.63
C ALA A 27 -2.70 6.91 -52.53
N GLN A 28 -1.44 6.50 -52.69
CA GLN A 28 -0.66 5.88 -51.63
C GLN A 28 -0.43 6.92 -50.53
N ALA A 29 -1.05 6.75 -49.36
CA ALA A 29 -0.62 7.43 -48.15
C ALA A 29 0.19 6.42 -47.33
N GLN A 30 1.50 6.65 -47.27
CA GLN A 30 2.41 5.90 -46.42
C GLN A 30 2.10 6.20 -44.95
N ASP A 31 2.04 5.13 -44.14
CA ASP A 31 2.12 5.20 -42.69
C ASP A 31 3.39 5.95 -42.26
N ALA A 32 3.21 7.13 -41.67
CA ALA A 32 4.28 7.86 -40.97
C ALA A 32 3.89 8.00 -39.50
N ALA A 33 4.56 7.22 -38.65
CA ALA A 33 4.57 7.41 -37.21
C ALA A 33 5.08 8.82 -36.85
N PRO A 34 4.61 9.47 -35.77
CA PRO A 34 5.18 10.73 -35.33
C PRO A 34 6.63 10.52 -34.89
N ALA A 35 7.57 11.02 -35.70
CA ALA A 35 8.98 11.08 -35.36
C ALA A 35 9.19 12.01 -34.16
N ALA A 36 9.87 11.49 -33.13
CA ALA A 36 10.37 12.30 -32.03
C ALA A 36 11.26 13.43 -32.58
N ALA A 37 11.04 14.66 -32.10
CA ALA A 37 11.85 15.80 -32.47
C ALA A 37 13.34 15.55 -32.12
N PRO A 38 14.28 15.77 -33.04
CA PRO A 38 15.70 15.62 -32.72
C PRO A 38 16.14 16.79 -31.84
N ILE A 39 16.64 16.49 -30.65
CA ILE A 39 17.38 17.44 -29.82
C ILE A 39 18.68 17.77 -30.54
N ARG A 40 18.71 18.86 -31.32
CA ARG A 40 19.95 19.46 -31.82
C ARG A 40 20.48 20.44 -30.77
N GLY A 41 21.34 19.92 -29.90
CA GLY A 41 22.43 20.71 -29.33
C GLY A 41 23.72 20.30 -30.06
N ASP A 42 24.53 21.26 -30.46
CA ASP A 42 25.81 20.99 -31.12
C ASP A 42 26.78 20.29 -30.16
N PHE A 43 26.88 18.96 -30.28
CA PHE A 43 27.90 18.18 -29.58
C PHE A 43 29.17 18.12 -30.43
N SER A 44 30.19 18.89 -30.05
CA SER A 44 31.55 18.69 -30.56
C SER A 44 32.31 17.75 -29.63
N PHE A 45 32.69 16.58 -30.13
CA PHE A 45 33.54 15.64 -29.39
C PHE A 45 35.00 16.12 -29.46
N ARG A 46 35.45 16.88 -28.46
CA ARG A 46 36.89 17.04 -28.24
C ARG A 46 37.39 15.84 -27.43
N ARG A 47 38.24 15.01 -28.05
CA ARG A 47 39.12 14.11 -27.30
C ARG A 47 40.16 14.97 -26.59
N VAL A 48 39.94 15.22 -25.30
CA VAL A 48 40.99 15.74 -24.42
C VAL A 48 41.92 14.56 -24.12
N GLN A 49 43.14 14.59 -24.67
CA GLN A 49 44.19 13.70 -24.18
C GLN A 49 44.49 14.07 -22.73
N VAL A 50 44.20 13.15 -21.82
CA VAL A 50 44.62 13.28 -20.42
C VAL A 50 46.14 13.19 -20.40
N ALA A 51 46.80 14.25 -19.92
CA ALA A 51 48.24 14.25 -19.72
C ALA A 51 48.65 13.04 -18.85
N PRO A 52 49.82 12.43 -19.09
CA PRO A 52 50.27 11.29 -18.30
C PRO A 52 50.27 11.67 -16.82
N VAL A 53 49.61 10.83 -16.01
CA VAL A 53 49.49 10.98 -14.56
C VAL A 53 50.90 11.13 -13.98
N GLN A 54 51.23 12.34 -13.53
CA GLN A 54 52.39 12.53 -12.69
C GLN A 54 52.13 11.78 -11.39
N SER A 55 53.02 10.86 -11.07
CA SER A 55 53.06 10.10 -9.83
C SER A 55 53.36 11.02 -8.65
N GLY A 56 52.34 11.75 -8.19
CA GLY A 56 52.26 12.33 -6.86
C GLY A 56 51.68 11.33 -5.86
N PRO A 57 51.86 11.54 -4.54
CA PRO A 57 51.40 10.60 -3.53
C PRO A 57 49.88 10.50 -3.56
N ARG A 58 49.37 9.27 -3.78
CA ARG A 58 47.94 8.95 -3.68
C ARG A 58 47.51 9.18 -2.23
N ILE A 59 46.49 10.00 -1.99
CA ILE A 59 45.84 10.07 -0.67
C ILE A 59 45.05 8.77 -0.51
N THR A 60 45.71 7.76 0.02
CA THR A 60 45.03 6.61 0.59
C THR A 60 44.39 7.08 1.88
N VAL A 61 43.07 7.29 1.88
CA VAL A 61 42.32 7.49 3.13
C VAL A 61 42.32 6.15 3.85
N GLN A 62 43.41 5.86 4.55
CA GLN A 62 43.42 4.83 5.58
C GLN A 62 42.83 5.48 6.82
N ILE A 63 41.57 5.18 7.10
CA ILE A 63 40.98 5.51 8.39
C ILE A 63 41.63 4.56 9.39
N ASP A 64 42.36 5.10 10.35
CA ASP A 64 42.92 4.33 11.45
C ASP A 64 41.76 3.65 12.22
N PRO A 65 41.72 2.30 12.28
CA PRO A 65 40.68 1.57 13.00
C PRO A 65 40.56 1.97 14.48
N GLU A 66 41.67 2.39 15.10
CA GLU A 66 41.67 2.83 16.49
C GLU A 66 41.04 4.21 16.67
N GLU A 67 41.18 5.11 15.70
CA GLU A 67 40.59 6.44 15.73
C GLU A 67 39.08 6.38 15.46
N GLN A 68 38.65 5.51 14.54
CA GLN A 68 37.22 5.22 14.34
C GLN A 68 36.59 4.56 15.57
N ALA A 69 37.32 3.67 16.26
CA ALA A 69 36.88 3.08 17.52
C ALA A 69 36.77 4.11 18.65
N ARG A 70 37.69 5.09 18.72
CA ARG A 70 37.62 6.21 19.68
C ARG A 70 36.44 7.13 19.37
N MET A 71 36.18 7.46 18.10
CA MET A 71 35.03 8.28 17.71
C MET A 71 33.69 7.60 18.04
N LEU A 72 33.58 6.29 17.84
CA LEU A 72 32.41 5.49 18.21
C LEU A 72 32.27 5.28 19.73
N ALA A 73 33.37 5.41 20.49
CA ALA A 73 33.36 5.35 21.96
C ALA A 73 32.97 6.70 22.61
N VAL A 74 33.13 7.82 21.91
CA VAL A 74 32.77 9.17 22.38
C VAL A 74 31.31 9.52 22.05
N ALA A 75 30.72 8.90 21.03
CA ALA A 75 29.28 9.01 20.80
C ALA A 75 28.50 8.54 22.05
N PRO A 76 27.51 9.30 22.54
CA PRO A 76 26.72 8.86 23.67
C PRO A 76 26.09 7.53 23.29
N LYS A 77 26.48 6.45 23.97
CA LYS A 77 25.75 5.18 23.91
C LYS A 77 24.35 5.49 24.39
N VAL A 78 23.43 5.74 23.45
CA VAL A 78 22.00 5.61 23.72
C VAL A 78 21.87 4.15 24.10
N ALA A 79 21.78 3.90 25.40
CA ALA A 79 21.44 2.59 25.90
C ALA A 79 20.22 2.14 25.10
N PRO A 80 20.17 0.90 24.59
CA PRO A 80 18.92 0.39 24.08
C PRO A 80 17.88 0.72 25.15
N VAL A 81 16.79 1.38 24.76
CA VAL A 81 15.65 1.53 25.67
C VAL A 81 15.21 0.10 25.95
N ILE A 82 15.73 -0.45 27.04
CA ILE A 82 15.29 -1.70 27.61
C ILE A 82 13.92 -1.32 28.16
N VAL A 83 12.90 -1.45 27.32
CA VAL A 83 11.54 -1.59 27.81
C VAL A 83 11.63 -2.75 28.81
N PRO A 84 11.32 -2.54 30.10
CA PRO A 84 11.39 -3.62 31.07
C PRO A 84 10.58 -4.78 30.50
N ARG A 85 11.24 -5.95 30.39
CA ARG A 85 10.55 -7.19 30.03
C ARG A 85 9.41 -7.33 31.03
N ALA A 86 8.19 -7.12 30.55
CA ALA A 86 7.01 -7.36 31.34
C ALA A 86 7.15 -8.77 31.95
N PRO A 87 6.79 -8.97 33.22
CA PRO A 87 6.80 -10.29 33.82
C PRO A 87 6.06 -11.24 32.88
N GLN A 88 6.53 -12.49 32.76
CA GLN A 88 5.89 -13.55 31.97
C GLN A 88 4.55 -13.99 32.61
N GLY A 89 3.70 -13.04 33.00
CA GLY A 89 2.28 -13.26 33.14
C GLY A 89 1.69 -13.43 31.76
N GLN A 90 0.74 -14.34 31.62
CA GLN A 90 -0.01 -14.53 30.37
C GLN A 90 -0.51 -13.16 29.91
N ALA A 91 0.04 -12.66 28.80
CA ALA A 91 -0.51 -11.49 28.14
C ALA A 91 -2.01 -11.74 27.93
N PRO A 92 -2.87 -10.72 28.10
CA PRO A 92 -4.30 -10.90 27.91
C PRO A 92 -4.54 -11.56 26.54
N ALA A 93 -5.46 -12.52 26.49
CA ALA A 93 -5.78 -13.17 25.22
C ALA A 93 -6.36 -12.13 24.25
N SER A 94 -5.92 -12.17 23.00
CA SER A 94 -6.51 -11.39 21.90
C SER A 94 -8.02 -11.64 21.84
N GLY A 95 -8.82 -10.58 21.72
CA GLY A 95 -10.28 -10.68 21.53
C GLY A 95 -10.68 -11.40 20.24
N TYR A 96 -9.74 -11.55 19.31
CA TYR A 96 -9.91 -12.27 18.04
C TYR A 96 -9.00 -13.50 17.91
N ALA A 97 -8.76 -14.24 18.99
CA ALA A 97 -8.01 -15.49 18.94
C ALA A 97 -8.51 -16.47 17.86
N TRP A 98 -9.83 -16.53 17.65
CA TRP A 98 -10.47 -17.36 16.62
C TRP A 98 -10.04 -17.04 15.19
N PHE A 99 -9.65 -15.80 14.89
CA PHE A 99 -9.16 -15.41 13.55
C PHE A 99 -7.84 -16.13 13.23
N TRP A 100 -6.98 -16.28 14.23
CA TRP A 100 -5.67 -16.90 14.12
C TRP A 100 -5.71 -18.44 14.09
N GLU A 101 -6.89 -19.05 14.29
CA GLU A 101 -7.09 -20.50 14.07
C GLU A 101 -7.08 -20.83 12.57
N SER A 102 -7.54 -19.90 11.72
CA SER A 102 -7.63 -20.07 10.26
C SER A 102 -6.54 -19.32 9.49
N VAL A 103 -5.86 -18.37 10.14
CA VAL A 103 -4.84 -17.53 9.53
C VAL A 103 -3.51 -17.76 10.22
N SER A 104 -2.52 -18.30 9.50
CA SER A 104 -1.21 -18.54 10.11
C SER A 104 -0.54 -17.21 10.50
N PRO A 105 -0.05 -17.08 11.74
CA PRO A 105 0.73 -15.93 12.15
C PRO A 105 2.20 -16.02 11.73
N LYS A 106 2.69 -17.20 11.28
CA LYS A 106 4.13 -17.44 11.10
C LYS A 106 4.71 -16.68 9.91
N LEU A 107 6.01 -16.45 9.88
CA LEU A 107 6.66 -15.68 8.81
C LEU A 107 6.69 -16.46 7.48
N GLU A 108 6.86 -17.78 7.54
CA GLU A 108 7.03 -18.66 6.38
C GLU A 108 5.73 -18.96 5.61
N ASP A 109 4.57 -18.94 6.27
CA ASP A 109 3.29 -19.39 5.70
C ASP A 109 2.59 -18.31 4.83
N LYS A 110 3.32 -17.67 3.90
CA LYS A 110 2.86 -16.45 3.21
C LYS A 110 1.77 -16.73 2.17
N SER A 111 1.87 -17.87 1.49
CA SER A 111 1.00 -18.22 0.36
C SER A 111 -0.47 -18.30 0.77
N GLY A 112 -1.32 -17.52 0.11
CA GLY A 112 -2.78 -17.54 0.31
C GLY A 112 -3.25 -16.92 1.64
N ARG A 113 -2.34 -16.45 2.51
CA ARG A 113 -2.69 -15.94 3.84
C ARG A 113 -3.73 -14.83 3.82
N PHE A 114 -3.60 -13.89 2.88
CA PHE A 114 -4.57 -12.82 2.72
C PHE A 114 -5.96 -13.35 2.37
N LEU A 115 -6.05 -14.32 1.47
CA LEU A 115 -7.33 -14.95 1.10
C LEU A 115 -7.96 -15.67 2.29
N SER A 116 -7.15 -16.42 3.06
CA SER A 116 -7.61 -17.05 4.31
C SER A 116 -8.10 -16.01 5.32
N ALA A 117 -7.43 -14.88 5.44
CA ALA A 117 -7.83 -13.80 6.33
C ALA A 117 -9.18 -13.18 5.92
N VAL A 118 -9.36 -12.91 4.62
CA VAL A 118 -10.65 -12.42 4.09
C VAL A 118 -11.76 -13.46 4.29
N ALA A 119 -11.48 -14.74 4.03
CA ALA A 119 -12.44 -15.83 4.22
C ALA A 119 -12.88 -15.95 5.70
N ALA A 120 -11.93 -15.82 6.63
CA ALA A 120 -12.20 -15.83 8.07
C ALA A 120 -13.08 -14.64 8.50
N LEU A 121 -12.87 -13.45 7.93
CA LEU A 121 -13.67 -12.27 8.24
C LEU A 121 -15.09 -12.33 7.66
N ASN A 122 -15.27 -12.98 6.51
CA ASN A 122 -16.58 -13.14 5.85
C ASN A 122 -17.41 -14.30 6.43
N SER A 123 -16.80 -15.21 7.19
CA SER A 123 -17.45 -16.41 7.75
C SER A 123 -17.47 -16.37 9.28
N PRO A 124 -18.30 -15.52 9.90
CA PRO A 124 -18.33 -15.40 11.35
C PRO A 124 -18.80 -16.71 12.01
N VAL A 125 -17.93 -17.34 12.78
CA VAL A 125 -18.22 -18.61 13.46
C VAL A 125 -18.95 -18.33 14.77
N ALA A 126 -20.13 -18.95 14.97
CA ALA A 126 -20.88 -18.91 16.23
C ALA A 126 -21.09 -17.49 16.81
N GLY A 127 -21.40 -16.51 15.95
CA GLY A 127 -21.64 -15.11 16.36
C GLY A 127 -20.36 -14.29 16.65
N ARG A 128 -19.17 -14.87 16.47
CA ARG A 128 -17.90 -14.16 16.60
C ARG A 128 -17.61 -13.43 15.29
N SER A 129 -17.45 -12.11 15.36
CA SER A 129 -17.10 -11.27 14.23
C SER A 129 -16.18 -10.13 14.68
N VAL A 130 -15.43 -9.57 13.72
CA VAL A 130 -14.65 -8.36 13.96
C VAL A 130 -15.55 -7.16 13.72
N ARG A 131 -15.60 -6.23 14.69
CA ARG A 131 -16.38 -5.00 14.53
C ARG A 131 -15.68 -4.08 13.54
N ALA A 132 -16.25 -3.95 12.35
CA ALA A 132 -15.79 -2.99 11.35
C ALA A 132 -16.32 -1.57 11.62
N PRO A 133 -15.62 -0.51 11.16
CA PRO A 133 -16.15 0.85 11.13
C PRO A 133 -17.40 0.93 10.26
N ARG A 134 -18.30 1.88 10.58
CA ARG A 134 -19.49 2.15 9.76
C ARG A 134 -19.06 2.76 8.43
N MET A 135 -19.78 2.44 7.35
CA MET A 135 -19.51 3.00 6.02
C MET A 135 -19.53 4.54 6.03
N GLN A 136 -20.51 5.15 6.72
CA GLN A 136 -20.56 6.61 6.86
C GLN A 136 -19.28 7.18 7.46
N SER A 137 -18.76 6.57 8.53
CA SER A 137 -17.52 7.04 9.16
C SER A 137 -16.32 6.98 8.21
N LEU A 138 -16.23 5.96 7.36
CA LEU A 138 -15.18 5.91 6.34
C LEU A 138 -15.39 6.93 5.22
N GLN A 139 -16.63 7.23 4.84
CA GLN A 139 -16.94 8.30 3.89
C GLN A 139 -16.56 9.67 4.44
N ASP A 140 -16.80 9.92 5.74
CA ASP A 140 -16.44 11.19 6.38
C ASP A 140 -14.91 11.38 6.40
N ILE A 141 -14.15 10.34 6.77
CA ILE A 141 -12.68 10.36 6.73
C ILE A 141 -12.18 10.54 5.29
N ALA A 142 -12.75 9.82 4.33
CA ALA A 142 -12.38 9.94 2.92
C ALA A 142 -12.68 11.35 2.38
N SER A 143 -13.81 11.95 2.76
CA SER A 143 -14.17 13.32 2.37
C SER A 143 -13.18 14.34 2.92
N ALA A 144 -12.78 14.19 4.18
CA ALA A 144 -11.84 15.11 4.82
C ALA A 144 -10.39 14.96 4.34
N HIS A 145 -9.95 13.72 4.03
CA HIS A 145 -8.52 13.41 3.87
C HIS A 145 -8.17 12.69 2.57
N GLY A 146 -9.16 12.37 1.73
CA GLY A 146 -8.99 11.57 0.51
C GLY A 146 -7.98 12.14 -0.47
N ALA A 147 -7.91 13.47 -0.62
CA ALA A 147 -6.91 14.11 -1.48
C ALA A 147 -5.47 13.87 -0.99
N HIS A 148 -5.24 13.92 0.32
CA HIS A 148 -3.93 13.63 0.92
C HIS A 148 -3.59 12.13 0.80
N ILE A 149 -4.55 11.25 1.06
CA ILE A 149 -4.40 9.80 0.91
C ILE A 149 -4.03 9.45 -0.54
N LEU A 150 -4.80 9.94 -1.52
CA LEU A 150 -4.58 9.70 -2.94
C LEU A 150 -3.19 10.18 -3.37
N ARG A 151 -2.84 11.42 -3.04
CA ARG A 151 -1.54 12.00 -3.41
C ARG A 151 -0.36 11.22 -2.81
N ALA A 152 -0.47 10.82 -1.54
CA ALA A 152 0.59 10.08 -0.86
C ALA A 152 0.70 8.61 -1.32
N SER A 153 -0.36 8.04 -1.88
CA SER A 153 -0.37 6.65 -2.39
C SER A 153 0.25 6.51 -3.79
N VAL A 154 0.42 7.62 -4.54
CA VAL A 154 1.01 7.56 -5.88
C VAL A 154 2.45 7.04 -5.82
N GLY A 155 2.74 6.00 -6.61
CA GLY A 155 4.08 5.40 -6.70
C GLY A 155 4.42 4.43 -5.56
N THR A 156 3.45 4.09 -4.70
CA THR A 156 3.61 3.10 -3.63
C THR A 156 2.78 1.84 -3.92
N SER A 157 3.01 0.78 -3.15
CA SER A 157 2.17 -0.42 -3.15
C SER A 157 1.01 -0.34 -2.15
N VAL A 158 0.69 0.86 -1.63
CA VAL A 158 -0.39 1.05 -0.65
C VAL A 158 -1.64 1.55 -1.36
N SER A 159 -2.71 0.75 -1.34
CA SER A 159 -4.01 1.22 -1.83
C SER A 159 -4.54 2.36 -0.96
N PRO A 160 -5.16 3.40 -1.55
CA PRO A 160 -5.94 4.39 -0.81
C PRO A 160 -6.96 3.77 0.15
N ALA A 161 -7.59 2.64 -0.22
CA ALA A 161 -8.52 1.93 0.66
C ALA A 161 -7.81 1.34 1.89
N LEU A 162 -6.58 0.83 1.74
CA LEU A 162 -5.78 0.32 2.85
C LEU A 162 -5.34 1.45 3.79
N ALA A 163 -4.88 2.56 3.24
CA ALA A 163 -4.52 3.75 4.03
C ALA A 163 -5.73 4.29 4.82
N LEU A 164 -6.91 4.36 4.18
CA LEU A 164 -8.16 4.76 4.85
C LEU A 164 -8.53 3.81 5.99
N ALA A 165 -8.40 2.50 5.78
CA ALA A 165 -8.64 1.49 6.80
C ALA A 165 -7.71 1.66 8.01
N VAL A 166 -6.40 1.86 7.78
CA VAL A 166 -5.42 2.14 8.83
C VAL A 166 -5.80 3.41 9.60
N ILE A 167 -6.04 4.53 8.92
CA ILE A 167 -6.44 5.80 9.57
C ILE A 167 -7.69 5.60 10.45
N SER A 168 -8.67 4.83 9.97
CA SER A 168 -9.90 4.58 10.72
C SER A 168 -9.67 3.82 12.04
N VAL A 169 -8.73 2.87 12.04
CA VAL A 169 -8.41 2.07 13.24
C VAL A 169 -7.47 2.83 14.17
N GLU A 170 -6.53 3.59 13.63
CA GLU A 170 -5.51 4.32 14.40
C GLU A 170 -6.11 5.52 15.16
N SER A 171 -6.87 6.37 14.46
CA SER A 171 -7.31 7.66 15.02
C SER A 171 -8.81 7.90 14.91
N ALA A 172 -9.53 7.06 14.17
CA ALA A 172 -10.89 7.32 13.70
C ALA A 172 -10.99 8.64 12.88
N GLY A 173 -9.91 9.05 12.21
CA GLY A 173 -9.85 10.29 11.44
C GLY A 173 -9.53 11.55 12.25
N ARG A 174 -9.08 11.43 13.51
CA ARG A 174 -8.74 12.58 14.35
C ARG A 174 -7.28 12.99 14.16
N ALA A 175 -7.06 14.14 13.50
CA ALA A 175 -5.72 14.65 13.20
C ALA A 175 -4.89 15.03 14.44
N GLU A 176 -5.55 15.31 15.58
CA GLU A 176 -4.90 15.66 16.85
C GLU A 176 -4.82 14.47 17.83
N ALA A 177 -5.06 13.24 17.36
CA ALA A 177 -5.01 12.07 18.23
C ALA A 177 -3.60 11.83 18.80
N VAL A 178 -3.54 11.54 20.10
CA VAL A 178 -2.32 11.13 20.80
C VAL A 178 -2.62 9.88 21.63
N SER A 179 -1.83 8.81 21.44
CA SER A 179 -1.94 7.60 22.26
C SER A 179 -1.16 7.73 23.57
N SER A 180 -1.43 6.83 24.52
CA SER A 180 -0.64 6.72 25.75
C SER A 180 0.83 6.37 25.51
N ALA A 181 1.14 5.74 24.38
CA ALA A 181 2.50 5.43 23.94
C ALA A 181 3.19 6.57 23.17
N GLY A 182 2.51 7.71 23.01
CA GLY A 182 3.03 8.89 22.30
C GLY A 182 2.93 8.81 20.78
N ALA A 183 2.11 7.91 20.24
CA ALA A 183 1.80 7.89 18.81
C ALA A 183 0.90 9.07 18.45
N GLN A 184 1.13 9.71 17.30
CA GLN A 184 0.55 11.02 16.97
C GLN A 184 -0.12 11.07 15.60
N GLY A 185 -1.23 11.81 15.54
CA GLY A 185 -1.92 12.16 14.31
C GLY A 185 -2.77 11.04 13.70
N LEU A 186 -3.17 11.24 12.45
CA LEU A 186 -4.14 10.38 11.75
C LEU A 186 -3.72 8.91 11.65
N MET A 187 -2.45 8.68 11.37
CA MET A 187 -1.85 7.36 11.19
C MET A 187 -1.01 6.92 12.39
N GLN A 188 -1.14 7.63 13.53
CA GLN A 188 -0.52 7.31 14.82
C GLN A 188 0.96 6.94 14.70
N LEU A 189 1.77 7.87 14.18
CA LEU A 189 3.21 7.67 14.10
C LEU A 189 3.84 7.98 15.45
N ILE A 190 4.66 7.06 15.98
CA ILE A 190 5.56 7.38 17.09
C ILE A 190 6.69 8.30 16.61
N PRO A 191 7.30 9.12 17.48
CA PRO A 191 8.27 10.14 17.06
C PRO A 191 9.44 9.61 16.22
N ALA A 192 10.00 8.46 16.60
CA ALA A 192 11.11 7.84 15.85
C ALA A 192 10.70 7.42 14.42
N THR A 193 9.46 6.95 14.24
CA THR A 193 8.93 6.61 12.91
C THR A 193 8.63 7.88 12.12
N ALA A 194 8.05 8.89 12.75
CA ALA A 194 7.80 10.19 12.12
C ALA A 194 9.09 10.80 11.56
N GLU A 195 10.16 10.81 12.36
CA GLU A 195 11.49 11.27 11.94
C GLU A 195 12.04 10.46 10.76
N ARG A 196 12.02 9.11 10.87
CA ARG A 196 12.51 8.19 9.83
C ARG A 196 11.83 8.44 8.47
N PHE A 197 10.57 8.85 8.46
CA PHE A 197 9.78 9.09 7.25
C PHE A 197 9.49 10.58 6.99
N GLY A 198 10.35 11.47 7.50
CA GLY A 198 10.38 12.88 7.11
C GLY A 198 9.14 13.69 7.54
N VAL A 199 8.53 13.31 8.66
CA VAL A 199 7.41 14.03 9.29
C VAL A 199 7.98 14.93 10.39
N THR A 200 7.97 16.24 10.15
CA THR A 200 8.46 17.24 11.12
C THR A 200 7.35 17.73 12.05
N ASN A 201 6.09 17.64 11.61
CA ASN A 201 4.92 17.89 12.45
C ASN A 201 3.93 16.74 12.27
N ALA A 202 3.81 15.87 13.27
CA ALA A 202 2.90 14.71 13.22
C ALA A 202 1.41 15.09 13.29
N PHE A 203 1.07 16.33 13.67
CA PHE A 203 -0.30 16.85 13.65
C PHE A 203 -0.64 17.54 12.31
N ASP A 204 0.34 17.76 11.43
CA ASP A 204 0.06 18.16 10.06
C ASP A 204 -0.47 16.94 9.28
N THR A 205 -1.74 17.03 8.88
CA THR A 205 -2.46 15.96 8.17
C THR A 205 -1.73 15.46 6.92
N ALA A 206 -1.17 16.36 6.12
CA ALA A 206 -0.51 15.99 4.88
C ALA A 206 0.80 15.25 5.14
N GLN A 207 1.59 15.74 6.10
CA GLN A 207 2.84 15.10 6.51
C GLN A 207 2.59 13.73 7.15
N ASN A 208 1.64 13.66 8.10
CA ASN A 208 1.34 12.43 8.82
C ASN A 208 0.86 11.31 7.88
N ILE A 209 -0.06 11.61 6.97
CA ILE A 209 -0.55 10.65 5.97
C ILE A 209 0.59 10.21 5.05
N ARG A 210 1.41 11.14 4.55
CA ARG A 210 2.55 10.80 3.69
C ARG A 210 3.56 9.90 4.40
N GLY A 211 3.94 10.24 5.62
CA GLY A 211 4.89 9.45 6.41
C GLY A 211 4.34 8.06 6.75
N GLY A 212 3.07 7.97 7.14
CA GLY A 212 2.43 6.69 7.44
C GLY A 212 2.27 5.79 6.22
N ILE A 213 1.92 6.34 5.05
CA ILE A 213 1.88 5.57 3.80
C ILE A 213 3.28 5.11 3.37
N GLN A 214 4.30 5.96 3.50
CA GLN A 214 5.69 5.56 3.21
C GLN A 214 6.17 4.45 4.15
N TYR A 215 5.81 4.53 5.42
CA TYR A 215 6.12 3.47 6.39
C TYR A 215 5.42 2.16 6.02
N LEU A 216 4.13 2.22 5.71
CA LEU A 216 3.36 1.03 5.32
C LEU A 216 3.86 0.42 4.00
N ASP A 217 4.22 1.24 3.01
CA ASP A 217 4.84 0.80 1.76
C ASP A 217 6.19 0.11 2.00
N TRP A 218 7.02 0.67 2.87
CA TRP A 218 8.28 0.06 3.26
C TRP A 218 8.05 -1.30 3.94
N LEU A 219 7.05 -1.41 4.82
CA LEU A 219 6.68 -2.66 5.48
C LEU A 219 6.17 -3.72 4.49
N LEU A 220 5.32 -3.33 3.53
CA LEU A 220 4.85 -4.22 2.47
C LEU A 220 6.04 -4.79 1.69
N LYS A 221 6.98 -3.95 1.25
CA LYS A 221 8.19 -4.39 0.56
C LYS A 221 9.06 -5.29 1.43
N HIS A 222 9.22 -4.95 2.70
CA HIS A 222 10.05 -5.71 3.66
C HIS A 222 9.49 -7.09 4.00
N PHE A 223 8.17 -7.29 3.87
CA PHE A 223 7.49 -8.56 4.10
C PHE A 223 6.93 -9.19 2.81
N ASP A 224 7.52 -8.88 1.64
CA ASP A 224 7.17 -9.48 0.34
C ASP A 224 5.68 -9.35 -0.02
N ASN A 225 5.11 -8.17 0.24
CA ASN A 225 3.69 -7.82 0.07
C ASN A 225 2.71 -8.63 0.93
N ASP A 226 3.19 -9.29 1.99
CA ASP A 226 2.32 -9.90 2.98
C ASP A 226 1.69 -8.83 3.89
N VAL A 227 0.45 -8.45 3.57
CA VAL A 227 -0.28 -7.40 4.30
C VAL A 227 -0.51 -7.74 5.77
N VAL A 228 -0.62 -9.03 6.13
CA VAL A 228 -0.82 -9.44 7.54
C VAL A 228 0.42 -9.11 8.35
N LEU A 229 1.61 -9.40 7.82
CA LEU A 229 2.88 -9.06 8.46
C LEU A 229 3.17 -7.57 8.40
N ALA A 230 2.83 -6.89 7.30
CA ALA A 230 2.99 -5.46 7.18
C ALA A 230 2.16 -4.72 8.25
N LEU A 231 0.89 -5.10 8.43
CA LEU A 231 0.03 -4.52 9.47
C LEU A 231 0.53 -4.87 10.88
N ALA A 232 1.01 -6.09 11.10
CA ALA A 232 1.62 -6.46 12.37
C ALA A 232 2.88 -5.64 12.67
N GLY A 233 3.71 -5.40 11.65
CA GLY A 233 4.89 -4.54 11.74
C GLY A 233 4.54 -3.07 11.93
N TYR A 234 3.43 -2.60 11.35
CA TYR A 234 2.96 -1.23 11.54
C TYR A 234 2.65 -0.96 13.02
N ASN A 235 1.93 -1.87 13.67
CA ASN A 235 1.56 -1.74 15.09
C ASN A 235 2.70 -2.10 16.07
N ALA A 236 3.43 -3.20 15.84
CA ALA A 236 4.40 -3.74 16.80
C ALA A 236 5.87 -3.42 16.46
N GLY A 237 6.13 -2.82 15.30
CA GLY A 237 7.46 -2.70 14.70
C GLY A 237 7.91 -3.97 13.97
N GLU A 238 8.63 -3.79 12.87
CA GLU A 238 9.17 -4.88 12.05
C GLU A 238 10.10 -5.81 12.83
N GLY A 239 10.81 -5.27 13.82
CA GLY A 239 11.75 -6.03 14.65
C GLY A 239 11.01 -7.03 15.54
N ALA A 240 9.82 -6.70 16.02
CA ALA A 240 8.99 -7.63 16.79
C ALA A 240 8.52 -8.79 15.92
N VAL A 241 8.12 -8.50 14.69
CA VAL A 241 7.71 -9.55 13.72
C VAL A 241 8.87 -10.49 13.42
N ARG A 242 10.07 -9.97 13.15
CA ARG A 242 11.27 -10.79 12.89
C ARG A 242 11.65 -11.65 14.11
N ARG A 243 11.68 -11.07 15.32
CA ARG A 243 12.03 -11.81 16.55
C ARG A 243 11.07 -12.94 16.89
N ASN A 244 9.81 -12.83 16.48
CA ASN A 244 8.78 -13.82 16.74
C ASN A 244 8.56 -14.78 15.55
N ASN A 245 9.35 -14.68 14.48
CA ASN A 245 9.14 -15.42 13.24
C ASN A 245 7.67 -15.35 12.76
N GLY A 246 7.08 -14.15 12.79
CA GLY A 246 5.66 -13.95 12.48
C GLY A 246 5.00 -12.85 13.30
N VAL A 247 3.66 -12.80 13.25
CA VAL A 247 2.85 -11.88 14.06
C VAL A 247 3.13 -12.16 15.55
N PRO A 248 3.64 -11.16 16.30
CA PRO A 248 4.02 -11.37 17.69
C PRO A 248 2.80 -11.77 18.54
N PRO A 249 3.00 -12.51 19.65
CA PRO A 249 1.91 -12.90 20.56
C PRO A 249 1.45 -11.74 21.46
N PHE A 250 1.41 -10.53 20.93
CA PHE A 250 0.88 -9.35 21.62
C PHE A 250 -0.61 -9.26 21.34
N ALA A 251 -1.42 -9.17 22.39
CA ALA A 251 -2.87 -9.10 22.29
C ALA A 251 -3.32 -7.96 21.36
N GLU A 252 -2.71 -6.79 21.56
CA GLU A 252 -2.96 -5.58 20.77
C GLU A 252 -2.72 -5.82 19.28
N THR A 253 -1.55 -6.34 18.91
CA THR A 253 -1.20 -6.59 17.50
C THR A 253 -2.08 -7.67 16.88
N ARG A 254 -2.38 -8.74 17.64
CA ARG A 254 -3.28 -9.81 17.20
C ARG A 254 -4.72 -9.36 17.06
N ASP A 255 -5.13 -8.30 17.76
CA ASP A 255 -6.42 -7.66 17.56
C ASP A 255 -6.40 -6.60 16.45
N TYR A 256 -5.28 -5.93 16.27
CA TYR A 256 -5.10 -4.84 15.31
C TYR A 256 -5.24 -5.32 13.87
N VAL A 257 -4.53 -6.39 13.49
CA VAL A 257 -4.53 -6.90 12.12
C VAL A 257 -5.96 -7.23 11.62
N PRO A 258 -6.77 -8.05 12.31
CA PRO A 258 -8.13 -8.32 11.85
C PRO A 258 -9.02 -7.07 11.84
N LYS A 259 -8.83 -6.10 12.75
CA LYS A 259 -9.59 -4.82 12.73
C LYS A 259 -9.30 -4.03 11.45
N VAL A 260 -8.03 -3.89 11.06
CA VAL A 260 -7.67 -3.15 9.84
C VAL A 260 -8.16 -3.87 8.60
N LEU A 261 -8.05 -5.20 8.54
CA LEU A 261 -8.57 -5.96 7.40
C LEU A 261 -10.10 -5.87 7.29
N ALA A 262 -10.82 -5.90 8.41
CA ALA A 262 -12.27 -5.69 8.44
C ALA A 262 -12.63 -4.26 7.99
N ALA A 263 -11.87 -3.25 8.42
CA ALA A 263 -12.04 -1.87 7.95
C ALA A 263 -11.75 -1.74 6.44
N TRP A 264 -10.75 -2.45 5.93
CA TRP A 264 -10.42 -2.47 4.51
C TRP A 264 -11.53 -3.07 3.65
N LEU A 265 -12.19 -4.15 4.12
CA LEU A 265 -13.35 -4.73 3.44
C LEU A 265 -14.51 -3.74 3.28
N VAL A 266 -14.68 -2.82 4.22
CA VAL A 266 -15.66 -1.71 4.11
C VAL A 266 -15.09 -0.60 3.21
N ALA A 267 -13.84 -0.20 3.41
CA ALA A 267 -13.19 0.89 2.67
C ALA A 267 -13.12 0.65 1.16
N ARG A 268 -12.83 -0.58 0.72
CA ARG A 268 -12.76 -0.93 -0.71
C ARG A 268 -14.08 -0.74 -1.45
N GLY A 269 -15.21 -0.75 -0.74
CA GLY A 269 -16.53 -0.45 -1.31
C GLY A 269 -16.72 1.02 -1.68
N LEU A 270 -15.88 1.93 -1.15
CA LEU A 270 -15.88 3.34 -1.52
C LEU A 270 -15.10 3.62 -2.81
N CYS A 271 -14.39 2.62 -3.36
CA CYS A 271 -13.59 2.79 -4.56
C CYS A 271 -14.46 2.74 -5.84
N ALA A 272 -14.03 3.47 -6.87
CA ALA A 272 -14.69 3.50 -8.16
C ALA A 272 -14.75 2.10 -8.80
N THR A 273 -13.60 1.44 -8.79
CA THR A 273 -13.43 0.00 -9.02
C THR A 273 -13.07 -0.64 -7.70
N VAL A 274 -13.74 -1.72 -7.31
CA VAL A 274 -13.48 -2.39 -6.03
C VAL A 274 -12.14 -3.14 -6.13
N PRO A 275 -11.07 -2.73 -5.42
CA PRO A 275 -9.76 -3.40 -5.48
C PRO A 275 -9.85 -4.82 -4.94
N GLU A 276 -9.18 -5.81 -5.52
CA GLU A 276 -9.16 -7.21 -5.03
C GLU A 276 -8.15 -7.41 -3.90
N LEU A 277 -7.01 -6.71 -3.99
CA LEU A 277 -5.92 -6.74 -3.04
C LEU A 277 -5.73 -5.38 -2.36
N PRO A 278 -5.16 -5.34 -1.13
CA PRO A 278 -4.83 -4.09 -0.45
C PRO A 278 -3.71 -3.28 -1.13
N THR A 279 -3.09 -3.83 -2.17
CA THR A 279 -2.08 -3.19 -3.03
C THR A 279 -2.69 -2.61 -4.31
N ASP A 280 -3.94 -2.92 -4.63
CA ASP A 280 -4.57 -2.45 -5.87
C ASP A 280 -4.98 -0.99 -5.77
N GLY A 281 -4.90 -0.27 -6.89
CA GLY A 281 -5.31 1.12 -6.97
C GLY A 281 -6.77 1.34 -6.56
N CYS A 282 -7.05 2.48 -5.95
CA CYS A 282 -8.39 2.90 -5.58
C CYS A 282 -8.55 4.40 -5.84
N VAL A 283 -9.65 4.78 -6.48
CA VAL A 283 -10.11 6.17 -6.55
C VAL A 283 -11.43 6.23 -5.82
N PHE A 284 -11.55 7.05 -4.78
CA PHE A 284 -12.79 7.10 -4.00
C PHE A 284 -13.94 7.75 -4.78
N LYS A 285 -15.12 7.11 -4.76
CA LYS A 285 -16.40 7.69 -5.16
C LYS A 285 -16.95 8.53 -4.01
N ILE A 286 -16.26 9.62 -3.70
CA ILE A 286 -16.77 10.58 -2.73
C ILE A 286 -17.73 11.48 -3.48
N GLY A 287 -19.03 11.23 -3.33
CA GLY A 287 -20.05 12.03 -3.98
C GLY A 287 -19.89 13.49 -3.57
N GLN A 288 -19.92 14.38 -4.55
CA GLN A 288 -20.31 15.76 -4.31
C GLN A 288 -21.74 15.72 -3.76
N ALA A 289 -21.88 15.62 -2.45
CA ALA A 289 -23.12 15.89 -1.76
C ALA A 289 -23.30 17.42 -1.78
N GLY A 290 -23.77 17.92 -2.92
CA GLY A 290 -24.27 19.27 -3.11
C GLY A 290 -25.75 19.21 -3.43
#